data_AF-A0AAX2IUD7-F1
#
_entry.id   AF-A0AAX2IUD7-F1
#
_cell.length_a   1.000
_cell.length_b   1.000
_cell.length_c   1.000
_cell.angle_alpha   90.00
_cell.angle_beta   90.00
_cell.angle_gamma   90.00
#
_symmetry.space_group_name_H-M   'P 1'
#
loop_
_entity.id
_entity.type
_entity.pdbx_description
1 polymer ?
#
loop_
_entity_poly.entity_id
_entity_poly.type
_entity_poly.pdbx_seq_one_letter_code
_entity_poly.pdbx_strand_id
1 'polypeptide(L)'
;MVFNPSQPGFGTLGDLLLVLLFVFIAATIEWQRVVTGFWIGLSIITIRFIAKIAGISLFAHISDISFRKGVLTGLAMTPISVFVILILEQSRYIGINLVDTLAPLAMVALILEILGPIMVQRALIKANEIPAMKEF
;
A
#
# COMPACT_ATOMS: atom_id res chain seq x y z
N MET A 1 13.16 -32.30 -1.79
CA MET A 1 12.75 -30.88 -1.84
C MET A 1 13.75 -30.17 -2.75
N VAL A 2 13.37 -29.86 -3.99
CA VAL A 2 14.25 -29.18 -4.94
C VAL A 2 14.15 -27.68 -4.63
N PHE A 3 15.23 -27.11 -4.09
CA PHE A 3 15.34 -25.66 -3.92
C PHE A 3 15.57 -25.04 -5.30
N ASN A 4 14.58 -24.31 -5.80
CA ASN A 4 14.68 -23.55 -7.04
C ASN A 4 15.69 -22.39 -6.82
N PRO A 5 16.82 -22.31 -7.56
CA PRO A 5 17.92 -21.40 -7.23
C PRO A 5 17.69 -19.91 -7.54
N SER A 6 16.45 -19.43 -7.55
CA SER A 6 16.14 -18.01 -7.72
C SER A 6 14.75 -17.66 -7.18
N GLN A 7 14.53 -17.88 -5.88
CA GLN A 7 13.45 -17.16 -5.18
C GLN A 7 13.92 -15.72 -4.94
N PRO A 8 13.25 -14.68 -5.51
CA PRO A 8 13.55 -13.29 -5.17
C PRO A 8 13.06 -13.02 -3.73
N GLY A 9 13.94 -13.11 -2.72
CA GLY A 9 13.61 -12.82 -1.31
C GLY A 9 14.30 -13.73 -0.27
N PHE A 10 13.88 -13.61 1.00
CA PHE A 10 14.34 -14.41 2.16
C PHE A 10 13.90 -15.90 2.13
N GLY A 11 13.52 -16.41 0.96
CA GLY A 11 12.99 -17.77 0.77
C GLY A 11 11.80 -18.10 1.66
N THR A 12 11.73 -19.35 2.14
CA THR A 12 10.64 -19.85 2.99
C THR A 12 10.43 -19.07 4.30
N LEU A 13 11.48 -18.44 4.83
CA LEU A 13 11.36 -17.59 6.02
C LEU A 13 10.59 -16.30 5.71
N GLY A 14 10.77 -15.74 4.50
CA GLY A 14 10.02 -14.59 4.03
C GLY A 14 8.52 -14.90 3.91
N ASP A 15 8.19 -16.07 3.38
CA ASP A 15 6.80 -16.52 3.24
C ASP A 15 6.13 -16.68 4.61
N LEU A 16 6.81 -17.33 5.56
CA LEU A 16 6.31 -17.47 6.93
C LEU A 16 6.14 -16.11 7.61
N LEU A 17 7.09 -15.19 7.43
CA LEU A 17 7.01 -13.85 8.00
C LEU A 17 5.84 -13.05 7.41
N LEU A 18 5.60 -13.15 6.11
CA LEU A 18 4.44 -12.53 5.45
C LEU A 18 3.13 -13.07 6.02
N VAL A 19 3.00 -14.39 6.16
CA VAL A 19 1.80 -15.01 6.75
C VAL A 19 1.60 -14.50 8.19
N LEU A 20 2.66 -14.50 9.00
CA LEU A 20 2.61 -13.98 10.37
C LEU A 20 2.25 -12.49 10.43
N LEU A 21 2.79 -11.68 9.52
CA LEU A 21 2.49 -10.26 9.41
C LEU A 21 0.99 -10.04 9.16
N PHE A 22 0.42 -10.71 8.14
CA PHE A 22 -1.00 -10.59 7.83
C PHE A 22 -1.90 -11.11 8.95
N VAL A 23 -1.53 -12.21 9.61
CA VAL A 23 -2.27 -12.72 10.78
C VAL A 23 -2.22 -11.73 11.95
N PHE A 24 -1.04 -11.16 12.23
CA PHE A 24 -0.87 -10.16 13.28
C PHE A 24 -1.77 -8.94 13.03
N ILE A 25 -1.82 -8.47 11.79
CA ILE A 25 -2.66 -7.34 11.41
C ILE A 25 -4.12 -7.67 11.63
N ALA A 26 -4.59 -8.80 11.11
CA ALA A 26 -5.96 -9.25 11.28
C ALA A 26 -6.36 -9.32 12.77
N ALA A 27 -5.46 -9.77 13.63
CA ALA A 27 -5.68 -9.87 15.07
C ALA A 27 -5.64 -8.51 15.81
N THR A 28 -4.93 -7.51 15.27
CA THR A 28 -4.68 -6.23 15.94
C THR A 28 -5.73 -5.15 15.60
N ILE A 29 -6.53 -5.36 14.56
CA ILE A 29 -7.49 -4.37 14.08
C ILE A 29 -8.61 -4.14 15.11
N GLU A 30 -8.72 -2.89 15.57
CA GLU A 30 -9.83 -2.43 16.40
C GLU A 30 -10.80 -1.61 15.55
N TRP A 31 -11.96 -2.19 15.20
CA TRP A 31 -12.92 -1.58 14.28
C TRP A 31 -13.45 -0.21 14.74
N GLN A 32 -13.57 0.01 16.05
CA GLN A 32 -14.04 1.28 16.59
C GLN A 32 -13.12 2.45 16.23
N ARG A 33 -11.80 2.26 16.22
CA ARG A 33 -10.82 3.29 15.85
C ARG A 33 -10.88 3.63 14.37
N VAL A 34 -11.09 2.62 13.54
CA VAL A 34 -11.22 2.75 12.08
C VAL A 34 -12.39 3.67 11.73
N VAL A 35 -13.52 3.49 12.42
CA VAL A 35 -14.72 4.32 12.23
C VAL A 35 -14.51 5.74 12.76
N THR A 36 -13.90 5.92 13.93
CA THR A 36 -13.63 7.26 14.49
C THR A 36 -12.67 8.07 13.62
N GLY A 37 -11.67 7.42 13.02
CA GLY A 37 -10.68 8.04 12.14
C GLY A 37 -11.15 8.24 10.69
N PHE A 38 -12.38 7.85 10.34
CA PHE A 38 -12.84 7.72 8.95
C PHE A 38 -12.61 8.97 8.10
N TRP A 39 -13.17 10.11 8.53
CA TRP A 39 -13.14 11.35 7.76
C TRP A 39 -11.74 11.93 7.60
N ILE A 40 -10.95 11.92 8.66
CA ILE A 40 -9.57 12.40 8.64
C ILE A 40 -8.72 11.45 7.78
N GLY A 41 -8.90 10.14 7.93
CA GLY A 41 -8.19 9.12 7.15
C GLY A 41 -8.48 9.25 5.65
N LEU A 42 -9.74 9.47 5.27
CA LEU A 42 -10.14 9.70 3.88
C LEU A 42 -9.51 10.98 3.31
N SER A 43 -9.45 12.04 4.11
CA SER A 43 -8.80 13.30 3.73
C SER A 43 -7.30 13.09 3.48
N ILE A 44 -6.62 12.35 4.36
CA ILE A 44 -5.21 11.98 4.22
C ILE A 44 -4.98 11.18 2.92
N ILE A 45 -5.80 10.16 2.64
CA ILE A 45 -5.70 9.37 1.41
C ILE A 45 -5.82 10.28 0.19
N THR A 46 -6.85 11.13 0.17
CA THR A 46 -7.15 11.99 -0.97
C THR A 46 -6.03 12.98 -1.24
N ILE A 47 -5.57 13.69 -0.20
CA ILE A 47 -4.48 14.67 -0.32
C ILE A 47 -3.18 13.99 -0.77
N ARG A 48 -2.83 12.85 -0.17
CA ARG A 48 -1.62 12.09 -0.55
C ARG A 48 -1.69 11.62 -2.00
N PHE A 49 -2.86 11.14 -2.43
CA PHE A 49 -3.05 10.65 -3.78
C PHE A 49 -2.91 11.77 -4.81
N ILE A 50 -3.55 12.91 -4.57
CA ILE A 50 -3.44 14.10 -5.42
C ILE A 50 -2.00 14.61 -5.47
N ALA A 51 -1.36 14.80 -4.31
CA ALA A 51 0.02 15.30 -4.24
C ALA A 51 0.99 14.37 -4.98
N LYS A 52 0.83 13.06 -4.83
CA LYS A 52 1.68 12.05 -5.47
C LYS A 52 1.49 12.04 -6.99
N ILE A 53 0.24 12.00 -7.47
CA ILE A 53 -0.03 12.01 -8.91
C ILE A 53 0.41 13.32 -9.53
N ALA A 54 0.13 14.46 -8.89
CA ALA A 54 0.55 15.77 -9.37
C ALA A 54 2.08 15.84 -9.47
N GLY A 55 2.80 15.45 -8.41
CA GLY A 55 4.26 15.42 -8.42
C GLY A 55 4.82 14.53 -9.54
N ILE A 56 4.38 13.28 -9.62
CA ILE A 56 4.87 12.34 -10.66
C ILE A 56 4.54 12.84 -12.07
N SER A 57 3.36 13.41 -12.27
CA SER A 57 2.95 13.90 -13.59
C SER A 57 3.69 15.16 -14.01
N LEU A 58 4.03 16.05 -13.07
CA LEU A 58 4.87 17.22 -13.32
C LEU A 58 6.29 16.82 -13.73
N PHE A 59 6.89 15.85 -13.04
CA PHE A 59 8.22 15.33 -13.37
C PHE A 59 8.24 14.39 -14.58
N ALA A 60 7.10 13.82 -14.98
CA ALA A 60 7.00 13.00 -16.19
C ALA A 60 7.35 13.80 -17.45
N HIS A 61 6.98 15.09 -17.50
CA HIS A 61 7.33 15.97 -18.61
C HIS A 61 8.84 16.18 -18.74
N ILE A 62 9.55 16.24 -17.61
CA ILE A 62 11.02 16.38 -17.57
C ILE A 62 11.70 15.05 -17.95
N SER A 63 11.02 13.93 -17.75
CA SER A 63 11.56 12.58 -17.94
C SER A 63 11.28 11.99 -19.32
N ASP A 64 10.81 12.78 -20.30
CA ASP A 64 10.35 12.34 -21.63
C ASP A 64 9.25 11.25 -21.63
N ILE A 65 8.55 11.10 -20.49
CA ILE A 65 7.44 10.15 -20.33
C ILE A 65 6.14 10.90 -20.55
N SER A 66 5.24 10.35 -21.39
CA SER A 66 3.92 10.95 -21.63
C SER A 66 3.16 11.17 -20.31
N PHE A 67 2.41 12.28 -20.20
CA PHE A 67 1.59 12.59 -19.02
C PHE A 67 0.68 11.43 -18.59
N ARG A 68 0.14 10.68 -19.57
CA ARG A 68 -0.69 9.50 -19.34
C ARG A 68 0.06 8.38 -18.61
N LYS A 69 1.33 8.14 -18.97
CA LYS A 69 2.21 7.20 -18.26
C LYS A 69 2.55 7.71 -16.86
N GLY A 70 2.82 9.01 -16.69
CA GLY A 70 3.05 9.61 -15.37
C GLY A 70 1.88 9.39 -14.39
N VAL A 71 0.64 9.58 -14.85
CA VAL A 71 -0.57 9.30 -14.04
C VAL A 71 -0.69 7.81 -13.71
N LEU A 72 -0.45 6.92 -14.68
CA LEU A 72 -0.50 5.47 -14.44
C LEU A 72 0.58 5.00 -13.46
N THR A 73 1.79 5.56 -13.54
CA THR A 73 2.86 5.31 -12.56
C THR A 73 2.47 5.81 -11.17
N GLY A 74 1.89 7.00 -11.07
CA GLY A 74 1.38 7.51 -9.79
C GLY A 74 0.31 6.62 -9.17
N LEU A 75 -0.58 6.08 -10.01
CA LEU A 75 -1.59 5.10 -9.62
C LEU A 75 -0.98 3.75 -9.19
N ALA A 76 0.06 3.28 -9.88
CA ALA A 76 0.77 2.05 -9.51
C ALA A 76 1.50 2.17 -8.16
N MET A 77 1.88 3.39 -7.75
CA MET A 77 2.50 3.64 -6.46
C MET A 77 1.49 3.88 -5.32
N THR A 78 0.19 3.66 -5.53
CA THR A 78 -0.84 3.82 -4.49
C THR A 78 -0.60 3.01 -3.20
N PRO A 79 -0.16 1.73 -3.24
CA PRO A 79 -0.07 0.94 -2.03
C PRO A 79 0.95 1.52 -1.05
N ILE A 80 0.59 1.45 0.22
CA ILE A 80 1.48 1.73 1.34
C ILE A 80 2.01 0.42 1.90
N SER A 81 3.16 0.47 2.56
CA SER A 81 3.67 -0.71 3.26
C SER A 81 2.72 -1.09 4.40
N VAL A 82 2.31 -2.34 4.41
CA VAL A 82 1.52 -3.01 5.46
C VAL A 82 2.20 -2.89 6.84
N PHE A 83 3.52 -2.73 6.86
CA PHE A 83 4.34 -2.51 8.05
C PHE A 83 3.94 -1.27 8.87
N VAL A 84 3.21 -0.32 8.27
CA VAL A 84 2.67 0.85 8.98
C VAL A 84 1.79 0.42 10.17
N ILE A 85 1.00 -0.64 10.03
CA ILE A 85 0.13 -1.13 11.12
C ILE A 85 0.97 -1.61 12.31
N LEU A 86 2.09 -2.28 12.05
CA LEU A 86 3.03 -2.69 13.09
C LEU A 86 3.60 -1.50 13.85
N ILE A 87 4.01 -0.45 13.13
CA ILE A 87 4.59 0.76 13.74
C ILE A 87 3.55 1.50 14.59
N LEU A 88 2.30 1.59 14.11
CA LEU A 88 1.19 2.19 14.86
C LEU A 88 0.94 1.41 16.15
N GLU A 89 0.96 0.08 16.08
CA GLU A 89 0.78 -0.79 17.23
C GLU A 89 1.90 -0.65 18.24
N GLN A 90 3.16 -0.66 17.79
CA GLN A 90 4.32 -0.47 18.65
C GLN A 90 4.33 0.91 19.33
N SER A 91 3.95 1.97 18.60
CA SER A 91 3.87 3.33 19.14
C SER A 91 2.86 3.42 20.29
N ARG A 92 1.78 2.63 20.22
CA ARG A 92 0.76 2.56 21.27
C ARG A 92 1.31 1.95 22.56
N TYR A 93 2.09 0.87 22.46
CA TYR A 93 2.73 0.24 23.62
C TYR A 93 3.71 1.17 24.35
N ILE A 94 4.32 2.13 23.64
CA ILE A 94 5.27 3.11 24.20
C ILE A 94 4.52 4.24 24.96
N GLY A 95 3.18 4.21 25.02
CA GLY A 95 2.38 5.15 25.81
C GLY A 95 2.12 6.49 25.11
N ILE A 96 2.42 6.58 23.81
CA ILE A 96 2.04 7.72 22.96
C ILE A 96 0.53 7.60 22.69
N ASN A 97 -0.27 8.04 23.67
CA ASN A 97 -1.73 8.01 23.66
C ASN A 97 -2.35 9.10 22.75
N LEU A 98 -1.89 9.18 21.51
CA LEU A 98 -2.58 9.96 20.49
C LEU A 98 -3.63 9.08 19.81
N VAL A 99 -4.62 8.59 20.57
CA VAL A 99 -5.74 7.79 20.03
C VAL A 99 -6.37 8.50 18.83
N ASP A 100 -6.54 9.82 18.91
CA ASP A 100 -7.09 10.66 17.85
C ASP A 100 -6.16 10.84 16.64
N THR A 101 -4.84 10.71 16.82
CA THR A 101 -3.87 10.83 15.70
C THR A 101 -3.58 9.49 15.04
N LEU A 102 -3.68 8.39 15.79
CA LEU A 102 -3.43 7.03 15.30
C LEU A 102 -4.66 6.42 14.61
N ALA A 103 -5.88 6.76 15.06
CA ALA A 103 -7.12 6.26 14.46
C ALA A 103 -7.25 6.55 12.94
N PRO A 104 -6.96 7.78 12.46
CA PRO A 104 -6.95 8.06 11.02
C PRO A 104 -5.91 7.23 10.25
N LEU A 105 -4.75 6.96 10.86
CA LEU A 105 -3.68 6.18 10.22
C LEU A 105 -4.04 4.69 10.12
N ALA A 106 -4.73 4.14 11.12
CA ALA A 106 -5.29 2.80 11.05
C ALA A 106 -6.33 2.69 9.92
N MET A 107 -7.21 3.69 9.77
CA MET A 107 -8.15 3.75 8.64
C MET A 107 -7.42 3.80 7.28
N VAL A 108 -6.40 4.65 7.17
CA VAL A 108 -5.60 4.78 5.94
C VAL A 108 -4.95 3.46 5.57
N ALA A 109 -4.31 2.79 6.54
CA ALA A 109 -3.63 1.53 6.30
C ALA A 109 -4.60 0.46 5.80
N LEU A 110 -5.75 0.28 6.48
CA LEU A 110 -6.74 -0.73 6.08
C LEU A 110 -7.38 -0.47 4.73
N ILE A 111 -7.76 0.77 4.42
CA ILE A 111 -8.28 1.10 3.10
C ILE A 111 -7.24 0.78 2.03
N LEU A 112 -6.01 1.24 2.22
CA LEU A 112 -4.97 1.12 1.19
C LEU A 112 -4.43 -0.31 1.06
N GLU A 113 -4.59 -1.15 2.08
CA GLU A 113 -4.25 -2.58 2.00
C GLU A 113 -5.18 -3.34 1.05
N ILE A 114 -6.46 -2.95 0.99
CA ILE A 114 -7.45 -3.51 0.07
C ILE A 114 -7.41 -2.80 -1.29
N LEU A 115 -7.47 -1.46 -1.29
CA LEU A 115 -7.54 -0.67 -2.52
C LEU A 115 -6.21 -0.58 -3.25
N GLY A 116 -5.08 -0.60 -2.54
CA GLY A 116 -3.74 -0.49 -3.11
C GLY A 116 -3.49 -1.53 -4.20
N PRO A 117 -3.63 -2.84 -3.91
CA PRO A 117 -3.47 -3.89 -4.91
C PRO A 117 -4.40 -3.74 -6.12
N ILE A 118 -5.66 -3.36 -5.91
CA ILE A 118 -6.65 -3.14 -6.98
C ILE A 118 -6.21 -1.99 -7.90
N MET A 119 -5.73 -0.90 -7.30
CA MET A 119 -5.25 0.28 -8.04
C MET A 119 -3.99 -0.03 -8.84
N VAL A 120 -3.04 -0.79 -8.27
CA VAL A 120 -1.85 -1.26 -9.00
C VAL A 120 -2.25 -2.16 -10.17
N GLN A 121 -3.10 -3.16 -9.93
CA GLN A 121 -3.54 -4.06 -10.98
C GLN A 121 -4.18 -3.29 -12.15
N ARG A 122 -5.09 -2.35 -11.86
CA ARG A 122 -5.71 -1.52 -12.90
C ARG A 122 -4.74 -0.58 -13.59
N ALA A 123 -3.74 -0.05 -12.88
CA ALA A 123 -2.69 0.76 -13.47
C ALA A 123 -1.88 -0.04 -14.48
N LEU A 124 -1.46 -1.26 -14.12
CA LEU A 124 -0.68 -2.15 -14.98
C LEU A 124 -1.48 -2.63 -16.20
N ILE A 125 -2.75 -3.00 -16.02
CA ILE A 125 -3.65 -3.35 -17.13
C ILE A 125 -3.73 -2.17 -18.12
N LYS A 126 -3.96 -0.95 -17.62
CA LYS A 126 -4.08 0.24 -18.47
C LYS A 126 -2.75 0.70 -19.09
N ALA A 127 -1.62 0.32 -18.50
CA ALA A 127 -0.30 0.57 -19.05
C ALA A 127 0.09 -0.41 -20.17
N ASN A 128 -0.71 -1.47 -20.40
CA ASN A 128 -0.39 -2.59 -21.30
C ASN A 128 0.94 -3.29 -20.93
N GLU A 129 1.35 -3.24 -19.66
CA GLU A 129 2.58 -3.88 -19.17
C GLU A 129 2.35 -5.32 -18.66
N ILE A 130 1.14 -5.84 -18.82
CA ILE A 130 0.85 -7.26 -18.60
C ILE A 130 1.12 -7.98 -19.91
N PRO A 131 2.11 -8.89 -19.99
CA PRO A 131 2.29 -9.72 -21.17
C PRO A 131 0.97 -10.44 -21.45
N ALA A 132 0.44 -10.35 -22.68
CA ALA A 132 -0.63 -11.23 -23.10
C ALA A 132 -0.20 -12.65 -22.73
N MET A 133 -0.99 -13.33 -21.90
CA MET A 133 -0.74 -14.72 -21.55
C MET A 133 -0.69 -15.48 -22.88
N LYS A 134 0.53 -15.81 -23.32
CA LYS A 134 0.73 -16.66 -24.47
C LYS A 134 0.33 -18.04 -23.97
N GLU A 135 -0.94 -18.38 -24.18
CA GLU A 135 -1.38 -19.76 -24.02
C GLU A 135 -0.50 -20.63 -24.92
N PHE A 136 -0.03 -21.74 -24.33
CA PHE A 136 0.86 -22.71 -24.95
C PHE A 136 0.16 -23.49 -26.05
#